data_AF-A0A967F866-F1
#
_entry.id   AF-A0A967F866-F1
#
_cell.length_a   1.000
_cell.length_b   1.000
_cell.length_c   1.000
_cell.angle_alpha   90.00
_cell.angle_beta   90.00
_cell.angle_gamma   90.00
#
_symmetry.space_group_name_H-M   'P 1'
#
loop_
_entity.id
_entity.type
_entity.pdbx_description
1 polymer ?
#
loop_
_entity_poly.entity_id
_entity_poly.type
_entity_poly.pdbx_seq_one_letter_code
_entity_poly.pdbx_strand_id
1 'polypeptide(L)'
;LREYVDAGKLGKKSGEGFYKWVKGKPQKAEVDADADLDEIAAELMAPYFEECRACLGDQVVEDADALDAGMIFGTGFAPFRGGPLNYLRTVAEPEPPAPPPEAPDKESGNAPEADQEEQGDD
;
A
#
# COMPACT_ATOMS: atom_id res chain seq x y z
N LEU A 1 1.75 21.18 -19.88
CA LEU A 1 1.62 22.16 -18.77
C LEU A 1 1.63 23.62 -19.25
N ARG A 2 2.66 24.07 -19.99
CA ARG A 2 2.76 25.47 -20.47
C ARG A 2 1.50 25.94 -21.21
N GLU A 3 0.98 25.12 -22.12
CA GLU A 3 -0.26 25.41 -22.85
C GLU A 3 -1.47 25.69 -21.94
N TYR A 4 -1.61 24.96 -20.83
CA TYR A 4 -2.69 25.19 -19.87
C TYR A 4 -2.50 26.51 -19.12
N VAL A 5 -1.25 26.84 -18.77
CA VAL A 5 -0.92 28.09 -18.09
C VAL A 5 -1.17 29.29 -19.00
N ASP A 6 -0.71 29.23 -20.24
CA ASP A 6 -0.89 30.29 -21.23
C ASP A 6 -2.38 30.51 -21.55
N ALA A 7 -3.18 29.45 -21.50
CA ALA A 7 -4.63 29.51 -21.65
C ALA A 7 -5.39 29.90 -20.35
N GLY A 8 -4.71 30.21 -19.25
CA GLY A 8 -5.33 30.57 -17.96
C GLY A 8 -6.06 29.43 -17.24
N LYS A 9 -5.83 28.17 -17.65
CA LYS A 9 -6.46 26.97 -17.11
C LYS A 9 -5.66 26.42 -15.91
N LEU A 10 -5.72 27.15 -14.80
CA LEU A 10 -4.92 26.95 -13.58
C LEU A 10 -5.49 25.92 -12.57
N GLY A 11 -6.58 25.23 -12.91
CA GLY A 11 -7.21 24.21 -12.08
C GLY A 11 -8.48 24.66 -11.38
N LYS A 12 -8.73 24.11 -10.18
CA LYS A 12 -10.02 24.26 -9.47
C LYS A 12 -10.42 25.72 -9.21
N LYS A 13 -9.46 26.56 -8.83
CA LYS A 13 -9.71 27.97 -8.46
C LYS A 13 -10.06 28.84 -9.67
N SER A 14 -9.54 28.52 -10.86
CA SER A 14 -9.88 29.19 -12.12
C SER A 14 -11.09 28.56 -12.82
N GLY A 15 -11.68 27.50 -12.25
CA GLY A 15 -12.81 26.77 -12.83
C GLY A 15 -12.42 25.71 -13.87
N GLU A 16 -11.19 25.70 -14.35
CA GLU A 16 -10.71 24.75 -15.36
C GLU A 16 -9.19 24.54 -15.28
N GLY A 17 -8.77 23.29 -15.48
CA GLY A 17 -7.39 22.81 -15.63
C GLY A 17 -7.44 21.46 -16.35
N PHE A 18 -6.79 20.43 -15.80
CA PHE A 18 -6.99 19.05 -16.29
C PHE A 18 -8.46 18.59 -16.27
N TYR A 19 -9.25 19.14 -15.34
CA TYR A 19 -10.69 18.94 -15.29
C TYR A 19 -11.42 20.27 -15.43
N LYS A 20 -12.64 20.21 -15.96
CA LYS A 20 -13.62 21.29 -15.82
C LYS A 20 -14.30 21.17 -14.46
N TRP A 21 -14.40 22.27 -13.73
CA TRP A 21 -14.99 22.30 -12.40
C TRP A 21 -16.37 22.95 -12.44
N VAL A 22 -17.40 22.21 -12.05
CA VAL A 22 -18.79 22.71 -11.98
C VAL A 22 -19.30 22.52 -10.57
N LYS A 23 -19.73 23.62 -9.92
CA LYS A 23 -20.18 23.64 -8.52
C LYS A 23 -19.18 22.95 -7.56
N GLY A 24 -17.88 23.17 -7.78
CA GLY A 24 -16.80 22.64 -6.94
C GLY A 24 -16.43 21.18 -7.17
N LYS A 25 -17.09 20.48 -8.11
CA LYS A 25 -16.82 19.08 -8.46
C LYS A 25 -16.15 18.97 -9.84
N PRO A 26 -15.17 18.07 -10.03
CA PRO A 26 -14.55 17.84 -11.33
C PRO A 26 -15.51 17.04 -12.22
N GLN A 27 -15.65 17.44 -13.48
CA GLN A 27 -16.25 16.62 -14.53
C GLN A 27 -15.18 15.67 -15.06
N LYS A 28 -15.33 14.38 -14.77
CA LYS A 28 -14.42 13.32 -15.22
C LYS A 28 -14.87 12.84 -16.61
N ALA A 29 -13.92 12.67 -17.52
CA ALA A 29 -14.15 11.99 -18.79
C ALA A 29 -14.17 10.47 -18.58
N GLU A 30 -14.72 9.75 -19.54
CA GLU A 30 -14.51 8.30 -19.63
C GLU A 30 -13.03 8.02 -19.84
N VAL A 31 -12.53 7.04 -19.09
CA VAL A 31 -11.14 6.59 -19.16
C VAL A 31 -11.09 5.31 -20.00
N ASP A 32 -9.97 5.11 -20.69
CA ASP A 32 -9.70 3.85 -21.36
C ASP A 32 -9.63 2.72 -20.32
N ALA A 33 -10.45 1.69 -20.49
CA ALA A 33 -10.50 0.55 -19.58
C ALA A 33 -9.36 -0.44 -19.84
N ASP A 34 -8.72 -0.37 -21.01
CA ASP A 34 -7.66 -1.29 -21.44
C ASP A 34 -6.26 -0.79 -21.06
N ALA A 35 -6.15 0.37 -20.39
CA ALA A 35 -4.87 0.89 -19.94
C ALA A 35 -4.24 -0.01 -18.86
N ASP A 36 -2.96 -0.35 -19.03
CA ASP A 36 -2.18 -1.04 -18.01
C ASP A 36 -1.86 -0.08 -16.85
N LEU A 37 -2.69 -0.14 -15.82
CA LEU A 37 -2.56 0.72 -14.65
C LEU A 37 -1.32 0.37 -13.81
N ASP A 38 -0.85 -0.86 -13.87
CA ASP A 38 0.32 -1.30 -13.10
C ASP A 38 1.61 -0.78 -13.77
N GLU A 39 1.69 -0.81 -15.09
CA GLU A 39 2.79 -0.19 -15.85
C GLU A 39 2.84 1.32 -15.60
N ILE A 40 1.70 2.01 -15.74
CA ILE A 40 1.62 3.45 -15.50
C ILE A 40 2.00 3.78 -14.05
N ALA A 41 1.53 2.99 -13.08
CA ALA A 41 1.90 3.18 -11.68
C ALA A 41 3.41 2.98 -11.47
N ALA A 42 4.00 1.94 -12.05
CA ALA A 42 5.44 1.69 -11.96
C ALA A 42 6.26 2.85 -12.58
N GLU A 43 5.85 3.36 -13.74
CA GLU A 43 6.50 4.48 -14.41
C GLU A 43 6.44 5.76 -13.57
N LEU A 44 5.28 6.06 -12.95
CA LEU A 44 5.11 7.22 -12.09
C LEU A 44 5.87 7.10 -10.76
N MET A 45 5.94 5.89 -10.20
CA MET A 45 6.57 5.65 -8.91
C MET A 45 8.10 5.57 -9.00
N ALA A 46 8.66 5.16 -10.14
CA ALA A 46 10.10 5.05 -10.33
C ALA A 46 10.87 6.36 -10.02
N PRO A 47 10.55 7.54 -10.63
CA PRO A 47 11.23 8.78 -10.30
C PRO A 47 10.91 9.24 -8.87
N TYR A 48 9.71 8.99 -8.36
CA TYR A 48 9.35 9.32 -6.97
C TYR A 48 10.27 8.63 -5.96
N PHE A 49 10.56 7.34 -6.17
CA PHE A 49 11.46 6.57 -5.32
C PHE A 49 12.92 6.95 -5.46
N GLU A 50 13.36 7.28 -6.68
CA GLU A 50 14.73 7.74 -6.91
C GLU A 50 15.00 9.05 -6.18
N GLU A 51 14.08 10.00 -6.23
CA GLU A 51 14.19 11.26 -5.49
C GLU A 51 14.17 11.06 -3.96
N CYS A 52 13.41 10.07 -3.46
CA CYS A 52 13.47 9.74 -2.02
C CYS A 52 14.86 9.23 -1.63
N ARG A 53 15.47 8.35 -2.44
CA ARG A 53 16.85 7.86 -2.19
C ARG A 53 17.87 8.98 -2.31
N ALA A 54 17.73 9.85 -3.31
CA ALA A 54 18.62 11.00 -3.51
C ALA A 54 18.54 11.97 -2.32
N CYS A 55 17.33 12.35 -1.86
CA CYS A 55 17.16 13.21 -0.68
C CYS A 55 17.83 12.65 0.58
N LEU A 56 17.76 11.33 0.78
CA LEU A 56 18.44 10.68 1.90
C LEU A 56 19.97 10.67 1.71
N GLY A 57 20.46 10.38 0.51
CA GLY A 57 21.89 10.38 0.17
C GLY A 57 22.53 11.76 0.28
N ASP A 58 21.82 12.80 -0.14
CA ASP A 58 22.23 14.20 -0.06
C ASP A 58 22.04 14.79 1.35
N GLN A 59 21.55 14.00 2.31
CA GLN A 59 21.30 14.39 3.70
C GLN A 59 20.35 15.60 3.83
N VAL A 60 19.36 15.71 2.93
CA VAL A 60 18.26 16.69 3.02
C VAL A 60 17.37 16.39 4.24
N VAL A 61 17.32 15.12 4.64
CA VAL A 61 16.65 14.59 5.82
C VAL A 61 17.65 13.85 6.70
N GLU A 62 17.33 13.75 7.99
CA GLU A 62 18.23 13.17 8.99
C GLU A 62 18.42 11.65 8.82
N ASP A 63 17.35 10.93 8.54
CA ASP A 63 17.35 9.47 8.38
C ASP A 63 16.15 8.97 7.56
N ALA A 64 16.09 7.64 7.37
CA ALA A 64 15.06 6.98 6.59
C ALA A 64 13.67 7.02 7.25
N ASP A 65 13.60 7.00 8.59
CA ASP A 65 12.33 7.01 9.32
C ASP A 65 11.67 8.40 9.22
N ALA A 66 12.47 9.46 9.35
CA ALA A 66 12.02 10.84 9.14
C ALA A 66 11.54 11.07 7.70
N LEU A 67 12.23 10.49 6.71
CA LEU A 67 11.80 10.52 5.31
C LEU A 67 10.44 9.83 5.16
N ASP A 68 10.33 8.57 5.56
CA ASP A 68 9.13 7.77 5.37
C ASP A 68 7.91 8.41 6.09
N ALA A 69 8.10 8.90 7.32
CA ALA A 69 7.08 9.65 8.04
C ALA A 69 6.67 10.93 7.31
N GLY A 70 7.65 11.71 6.81
CA GLY A 70 7.39 12.93 6.05
C GLY A 70 6.57 12.66 4.78
N MET A 71 6.86 11.57 4.07
CA MET A 71 6.14 11.21 2.85
C MET A 71 4.72 10.71 3.15
N ILE A 72 4.52 9.96 4.23
CA ILE A 72 3.20 9.54 4.71
C ILE A 72 2.34 10.76 5.08
N PHE A 73 2.83 11.62 5.98
CA PHE A 73 2.02 12.71 6.54
C PHE A 73 1.95 13.95 5.64
N GLY A 74 2.96 14.17 4.79
CA GLY A 74 3.02 15.32 3.89
C GLY A 74 2.35 15.06 2.55
N THR A 75 2.79 14.01 1.84
CA THR A 75 2.31 13.72 0.48
C THR A 75 1.12 12.77 0.44
N GLY A 76 0.81 12.11 1.57
CA GLY A 76 -0.25 11.11 1.66
C GLY A 76 0.16 9.74 1.15
N PHE A 77 1.45 9.38 1.22
CA PHE A 77 1.88 8.02 0.89
C PHE A 77 1.15 7.00 1.77
N ALA A 78 0.78 5.85 1.19
CA ALA A 78 -0.06 4.84 1.83
C ALA A 78 0.52 4.39 3.19
N PRO A 79 -0.11 4.72 4.33
CA PRO A 79 0.47 4.46 5.66
C PRO A 79 0.72 2.97 5.93
N PHE A 80 -0.12 2.09 5.39
CA PHE A 80 0.01 0.63 5.53
C PHE A 80 1.21 0.03 4.78
N ARG A 81 1.91 0.83 3.97
CA ARG A 81 3.16 0.44 3.30
C ARG A 81 4.40 0.93 4.05
N GLY A 82 4.23 1.63 5.18
CA GLY A 82 5.34 2.10 6.02
C GLY A 82 6.18 3.23 5.44
N GLY A 83 5.81 3.80 4.28
CA GLY A 83 6.58 4.84 3.58
C GLY A 83 7.30 4.31 2.34
N PRO A 84 7.82 5.19 1.46
CA PRO A 84 8.46 4.79 0.23
C PRO A 84 9.69 3.90 0.39
N LEU A 85 10.56 4.15 1.38
CA LEU A 85 11.77 3.34 1.59
C LEU A 85 11.43 1.98 2.20
N ASN A 86 10.53 1.94 3.19
CA ASN A 86 10.00 0.68 3.69
C ASN A 86 9.33 -0.14 2.57
N TYR A 87 8.50 0.49 1.74
CA TYR A 87 7.84 -0.17 0.62
C TYR A 87 8.85 -0.82 -0.33
N LEU A 88 9.89 -0.10 -0.74
CA LEU A 88 10.95 -0.64 -1.60
C LEU A 88 11.63 -1.86 -0.99
N ARG A 89 11.88 -1.86 0.33
CA ARG A 89 12.44 -3.02 1.03
C ARG A 89 11.50 -4.24 0.95
N THR A 90 10.20 -4.03 1.16
CA THR A 90 9.20 -5.11 1.11
C THR A 90 8.91 -5.63 -0.30
N VAL A 91 9.16 -4.84 -1.35
CA VAL A 91 9.01 -5.28 -2.74
C VAL A 91 10.31 -5.92 -3.26
N ALA A 92 11.46 -5.49 -2.74
CA ALA A 92 12.77 -6.06 -3.08
C ALA A 92 13.02 -7.42 -2.40
N GLU A 93 12.43 -7.67 -1.22
CA GLU A 93 12.44 -8.99 -0.57
C GLU A 93 11.13 -9.72 -0.86
N PRO A 94 11.15 -10.95 -1.44
CA PRO A 94 9.93 -11.71 -1.61
C PRO A 94 9.34 -12.05 -0.23
N GLU A 95 8.08 -11.68 -0.01
CA GLU A 95 7.29 -12.05 1.17
C GLU A 95 7.50 -13.54 1.51
N PRO A 96 7.87 -13.89 2.75
CA PRO A 96 7.92 -15.29 3.15
C PRO A 96 6.52 -15.90 2.99
N PRO A 97 6.40 -17.16 2.54
CA PRO A 97 5.10 -17.79 2.31
C PRO A 97 4.26 -17.75 3.60
N ALA A 98 2.98 -17.42 3.45
CA ALA A 98 2.03 -17.34 4.56
C ALA A 98 2.14 -18.57 5.48
N PRO A 99 2.05 -18.39 6.81
CA PRO A 99 2.08 -19.52 7.74
C PRO A 99 0.97 -20.51 7.35
N PRO A 100 1.25 -21.83 7.38
CA PRO A 100 0.26 -22.83 7.02
C PRO A 100 -1.00 -22.64 7.88
N PRO A 101 -2.20 -22.85 7.31
CA PRO A 101 -3.44 -22.70 8.06
C PRO A 101 -3.37 -23.59 9.30
N GLU A 102 -3.61 -23.01 10.47
CA GLU A 102 -3.61 -23.73 11.74
C GLU A 102 -4.49 -24.99 11.60
N ALA A 103 -3.90 -26.14 11.95
CA ALA A 103 -4.58 -27.42 11.86
C ALA A 103 -5.89 -27.35 12.65
N PRO A 104 -7.01 -27.90 12.13
CA PRO A 104 -8.29 -27.82 12.80
C PRO A 104 -8.16 -28.44 14.20
N ASP A 105 -8.58 -27.67 15.21
CA ASP A 105 -8.72 -28.12 16.58
C ASP A 105 -9.39 -29.49 16.59
N LYS A 106 -8.69 -30.49 17.14
CA LYS A 106 -9.29 -31.80 17.34
C LYS A 106 -10.40 -31.64 18.37
N GLU A 107 -11.62 -31.55 17.84
CA GLU A 107 -12.88 -31.66 18.55
C GLU A 107 -12.78 -32.80 19.57
N SER A 108 -12.89 -32.45 20.86
CA SER A 108 -12.87 -33.38 21.97
C SER A 108 -14.12 -34.26 21.92
N GLY A 109 -14.02 -35.35 21.15
CA GLY A 109 -15.02 -36.41 21.12
C GLY A 109 -14.99 -37.20 22.42
N ASN A 110 -16.00 -36.98 23.25
CA ASN A 110 -16.30 -37.78 24.43
C ASN A 110 -16.56 -39.25 24.03
N ALA A 111 -15.89 -40.20 24.67
CA ALA A 111 -16.14 -41.64 24.54
C ALA A 111 -16.50 -42.22 25.91
N PRO A 112 -17.45 -43.19 25.98
CA PRO A 112 -18.10 -43.58 27.21
C PRO A 112 -17.23 -44.50 28.08
N GLU A 113 -17.42 -44.35 29.40
CA GLU A 113 -16.84 -45.18 30.45
C GLU A 113 -17.35 -46.62 30.31
N ALA A 114 -16.43 -47.56 30.10
CA ALA A 114 -16.71 -48.99 30.04
C ALA A 114 -16.08 -49.68 31.25
N ASP A 115 -16.94 -50.30 32.06
CA ASP A 115 -16.62 -51.28 33.10
C ASP A 115 -15.59 -52.32 32.62
N GLN A 116 -14.56 -52.56 33.43
CA GLN A 116 -13.83 -53.83 33.47
C GLN A 116 -13.48 -54.19 34.91
N GLU A 117 -14.10 -55.27 35.37
CA GLU A 117 -13.67 -56.14 36.46
C GLU A 117 -12.38 -56.90 36.06
N GLU A 118 -11.45 -57.08 37.01
CA GLU A 118 -10.60 -58.28 37.29
C GLU A 118 -9.59 -57.85 38.40
N GLN A 119 -9.55 -58.38 39.63
CA GLN A 119 -9.38 -59.74 40.17
C GLN A 119 -7.90 -60.22 40.27
N GLY A 120 -7.49 -60.56 41.50
CA GLY A 120 -6.23 -61.24 41.90
C GLY A 120 -5.10 -60.28 42.35
N ASP A 121 -4.22 -60.55 43.32
CA ASP A 121 -3.89 -61.75 44.12
C ASP A 121 -2.94 -61.29 45.28
N ASP A 122 -2.81 -62.13 46.32
CA ASP A 122 -2.00 -62.04 47.58
C ASP A 122 -2.52 -61.19 48.77
#